data_AF-A0A842X2M9-F1
#
_entry.id   AF-A0A842X2M9-F1
#
_cell.length_a   1.000
_cell.length_b   1.000
_cell.length_c   1.000
_cell.angle_alpha   90.00
_cell.angle_beta   90.00
_cell.angle_gamma   90.00
#
_symmetry.space_group_name_H-M   'P 1'
#
loop_
_entity.id
_entity.type
_entity.pdbx_description
1 polymer ?
#
loop_
_entity_poly.entity_id
_entity_poly.type
_entity_poly.pdbx_seq_one_letter_code
_entity_poly.pdbx_strand_id
1 'polypeptide(L)'
;MIMDVPLIYLKGKKAYTRRLGTLKPMGSAIKIAKRLKERLGTELVHIVDLDALKGKKTNYDVYDHLTFTMYVQVEVQPDPKLIKPLLDIDARVVIELPAKKLDLKQFEDKKRLIVGKITPRFRGSLDEVYDVYLDGESPSKLQELLRKKKRVFVNRDQNKKSDKVFGRIGPPEL
;
A
#
# COMPACT_ATOMS: atom_id res chain seq x y z
N MET A 1 -12.99 5.68 12.54
CA MET A 1 -13.58 4.84 11.48
C MET A 1 -12.54 3.85 11.02
N ILE A 2 -12.89 2.57 10.99
CA ILE A 2 -12.01 1.51 10.50
C ILE A 2 -12.41 1.25 9.03
N MET A 3 -11.50 1.43 8.07
CA MET A 3 -11.74 1.18 6.64
C MET A 3 -10.96 -0.05 6.17
N ASP A 4 -11.62 -1.11 5.74
CA ASP A 4 -10.94 -2.24 5.11
C ASP A 4 -10.52 -1.87 3.68
N VAL A 5 -9.22 -1.89 3.40
CA VAL A 5 -8.61 -1.66 2.08
C VAL A 5 -8.27 -3.00 1.46
N PRO A 6 -8.86 -3.38 0.31
CA PRO A 6 -8.47 -4.58 -0.40
C PRO A 6 -6.98 -4.56 -0.77
N LEU A 7 -6.31 -5.70 -0.56
CA LEU A 7 -4.92 -5.88 -0.93
C LEU A 7 -4.81 -6.82 -2.13
N ILE A 8 -4.06 -6.40 -3.15
CA ILE A 8 -3.80 -7.18 -4.35
C ILE A 8 -2.29 -7.27 -4.57
N TYR A 9 -1.77 -8.46 -4.88
CA TYR A 9 -0.40 -8.61 -5.34
C TYR A 9 -0.37 -8.51 -6.87
N LEU A 10 0.57 -7.78 -7.43
CA LEU A 10 0.73 -7.62 -8.88
C LEU A 10 2.08 -8.14 -9.33
N LYS A 11 2.09 -8.90 -10.43
CA LYS A 11 3.31 -9.39 -11.10
C LYS A 11 3.02 -9.63 -12.56
N GLY A 12 3.81 -9.04 -13.47
CA GLY A 12 3.65 -9.19 -14.91
C GLY A 12 2.23 -8.90 -15.39
N LYS A 13 1.64 -7.80 -14.92
CA LYS A 13 0.27 -7.31 -15.20
C LYS A 13 -0.86 -8.24 -14.72
N LYS A 14 -0.54 -9.30 -13.99
CA LYS A 14 -1.52 -10.25 -13.42
C LYS A 14 -1.65 -10.04 -11.92
N ALA A 15 -2.89 -10.04 -11.47
CA ALA A 15 -3.23 -9.94 -10.06
C ALA A 15 -3.22 -11.31 -9.39
N TYR A 16 -2.78 -11.31 -8.13
CA TYR A 16 -2.68 -12.46 -7.26
C TYR A 16 -3.25 -12.12 -5.88
N THR A 17 -3.79 -13.12 -5.22
CA THR A 17 -4.06 -13.10 -3.77
C THR A 17 -3.03 -13.96 -3.07
N ARG A 18 -2.72 -13.66 -1.81
CA ARG A 18 -1.86 -14.52 -0.99
C ARG A 18 -2.74 -15.36 -0.07
N ARG A 19 -2.65 -16.68 -0.20
CA ARG A 19 -3.38 -17.65 0.62
C ARG A 19 -2.39 -18.66 1.19
N LEU A 20 -2.31 -18.74 2.51
CA LEU A 20 -1.37 -19.62 3.23
C LEU A 20 0.08 -19.44 2.73
N GLY A 21 0.51 -18.18 2.61
CA GLY A 21 1.84 -17.84 2.11
C GLY A 21 2.05 -18.00 0.59
N THR A 22 1.10 -18.63 -0.13
CA THR A 22 1.22 -18.90 -1.57
C THR A 22 0.44 -17.88 -2.39
N LEU A 23 1.03 -17.40 -3.50
CA LEU A 23 0.33 -16.54 -4.45
C LEU A 23 -0.58 -17.36 -5.37
N LYS A 24 -1.87 -17.04 -5.39
CA LYS A 24 -2.86 -17.65 -6.28
C LYS A 24 -3.31 -16.62 -7.33
N PRO A 25 -3.27 -16.97 -8.63
CA PRO A 25 -3.68 -16.05 -9.68
C PRO A 25 -5.18 -15.74 -9.57
N MET A 26 -5.52 -14.47 -9.75
CA MET A 26 -6.91 -13.99 -9.76
C MET A 26 -7.34 -13.46 -11.13
N GLY A 27 -6.39 -13.20 -12.03
CA GLY A 27 -6.64 -12.68 -13.38
C GLY A 27 -6.20 -11.22 -13.55
N SER A 28 -6.99 -10.43 -14.27
CA SER A 28 -6.70 -9.02 -14.54
C SER A 28 -6.92 -8.15 -13.31
N ALA A 29 -5.92 -7.36 -12.93
CA ALA A 29 -5.99 -6.43 -11.80
C ALA A 29 -7.15 -5.42 -11.95
N ILE A 30 -7.33 -4.86 -13.15
CA ILE A 30 -8.40 -3.90 -13.45
C ILE A 30 -9.78 -4.52 -13.20
N LYS A 31 -10.02 -5.75 -13.69
CA LYS A 31 -11.30 -6.43 -13.48
C LYS A 31 -11.57 -6.72 -12.00
N ILE A 32 -10.54 -7.09 -11.25
CA ILE A 32 -10.67 -7.39 -9.81
C ILE A 32 -10.95 -6.11 -9.03
N ALA A 33 -10.23 -5.03 -9.30
CA ALA A 33 -10.42 -3.74 -8.66
C ALA A 33 -11.84 -3.18 -8.87
N LYS A 34 -12.34 -3.20 -10.12
CA LYS A 34 -13.74 -2.83 -10.44
C LYS A 34 -14.74 -3.66 -9.64
N ARG A 35 -14.56 -4.99 -9.61
CA ARG A 35 -15.41 -5.90 -8.83
C ARG A 35 -15.37 -5.61 -7.33
N LEU A 36 -14.21 -5.23 -6.78
CA LEU A 36 -14.07 -4.87 -5.37
C LEU A 36 -14.83 -3.57 -5.07
N LYS A 37 -14.69 -2.55 -5.92
CA LYS A 37 -15.45 -1.30 -5.81
C LYS A 37 -16.96 -1.55 -5.87
N GLU A 38 -17.45 -2.28 -6.87
CA GLU A 38 -18.87 -2.59 -7.04
C GLU A 38 -19.47 -3.40 -5.88
N ARG A 39 -18.73 -4.39 -5.35
CA ARG A 39 -19.27 -5.32 -4.35
C ARG A 39 -19.11 -4.87 -2.92
N LEU A 40 -18.06 -4.09 -2.63
CA LEU A 40 -17.68 -3.73 -1.27
C LEU A 40 -17.72 -2.21 -1.04
N GLY A 41 -18.01 -1.41 -2.08
CA GLY A 41 -18.02 0.05 -2.00
C GLY A 41 -16.65 0.65 -1.67
N THR A 42 -15.55 -0.06 -1.98
CA THR A 42 -14.21 0.42 -1.65
C THR A 42 -13.74 1.44 -2.68
N GLU A 43 -13.29 2.59 -2.19
CA GLU A 43 -12.72 3.65 -3.03
C GLU A 43 -11.19 3.59 -3.11
N LEU A 44 -10.54 2.77 -2.29
CA LEU A 44 -9.09 2.59 -2.27
C LEU A 44 -8.74 1.12 -2.47
N VAL A 45 -7.70 0.85 -3.26
CA VAL A 45 -7.05 -0.46 -3.36
C VAL A 45 -5.56 -0.34 -3.03
N HIS A 46 -5.05 -1.27 -2.24
CA HIS A 46 -3.63 -1.40 -1.94
C HIS A 46 -3.02 -2.47 -2.85
N ILE A 47 -1.95 -2.12 -3.55
CA ILE A 47 -1.26 -2.98 -4.48
C ILE A 47 0.17 -3.22 -4.00
N VAL A 48 0.51 -4.49 -3.78
CA VAL A 48 1.88 -4.93 -3.56
C VAL A 48 2.46 -5.33 -4.91
N ASP A 49 3.23 -4.44 -5.56
CA ASP A 49 3.83 -4.75 -6.85
C ASP A 49 5.19 -5.46 -6.69
N LEU A 50 5.19 -6.76 -7.01
CA LEU A 50 6.38 -7.59 -6.93
C LEU A 50 7.46 -7.22 -7.97
N ASP A 51 7.10 -6.51 -9.03
CA ASP A 51 8.02 -6.01 -10.05
C ASP A 51 8.58 -4.62 -9.67
N ALA A 52 7.75 -3.67 -9.23
CA ALA A 52 8.22 -2.36 -8.78
C ALA A 52 9.02 -2.41 -7.47
N LEU A 53 8.75 -3.37 -6.58
CA LEU A 53 9.63 -3.66 -5.44
C LEU A 53 11.05 -4.08 -5.88
N LYS A 54 11.23 -4.52 -7.14
CA LYS A 54 12.53 -4.85 -7.74
C LYS A 54 13.04 -3.78 -8.71
N GLY A 55 12.43 -2.58 -8.71
CA GLY A 55 12.86 -1.48 -9.56
C GLY A 55 12.27 -1.48 -10.97
N LYS A 56 11.28 -2.34 -11.27
CA LYS A 56 10.72 -2.46 -12.63
C LYS A 56 9.41 -1.67 -12.77
N LYS A 57 9.20 -1.08 -13.96
CA LYS A 57 7.98 -0.31 -14.31
C LYS A 57 6.93 -1.12 -15.05
N THR A 58 7.00 -2.45 -15.01
CA THR A 58 6.21 -3.36 -15.85
C THR A 58 4.70 -3.13 -15.77
N ASN A 59 4.21 -2.67 -14.61
CA ASN A 59 2.80 -2.61 -14.27
C ASN A 59 2.24 -1.18 -14.24
N TYR A 60 3.02 -0.18 -14.69
CA TYR A 60 2.63 1.24 -14.60
C TYR A 60 1.28 1.53 -15.27
N ASP A 61 1.06 0.96 -16.45
CA ASP A 61 -0.18 1.08 -17.22
C ASP A 61 -1.42 0.56 -16.46
N VAL A 62 -1.23 -0.41 -15.57
CA VAL A 62 -2.31 -0.93 -14.72
C VAL A 62 -2.73 0.14 -13.71
N TYR A 63 -1.79 0.84 -13.08
CA TYR A 63 -2.10 1.88 -12.08
C TYR A 63 -2.71 3.11 -12.72
N ASP A 64 -2.13 3.56 -13.83
CA ASP A 64 -2.63 4.67 -14.62
C ASP A 64 -4.10 4.45 -15.02
N HIS A 65 -4.46 3.24 -15.46
CA HIS A 65 -5.87 2.93 -15.74
C HIS A 65 -6.74 2.89 -14.48
N LEU A 66 -6.21 2.37 -13.37
CA LEU A 66 -6.97 2.22 -12.12
C LEU A 66 -7.28 3.56 -11.46
N THR A 67 -6.35 4.53 -11.51
CA THR A 67 -6.49 5.85 -10.87
C THR A 67 -7.65 6.67 -11.45
N PHE A 68 -8.06 6.43 -12.70
CA PHE A 68 -9.31 7.01 -13.25
C PHE A 68 -10.59 6.50 -12.58
N THR A 69 -10.54 5.36 -11.90
CA THR A 69 -11.74 4.67 -11.39
C THR A 69 -11.80 4.60 -9.87
N MET A 70 -10.65 4.61 -9.20
CA MET A 70 -10.54 4.53 -7.76
C MET A 70 -9.17 5.02 -7.29
N TYR A 71 -9.04 5.33 -6.00
CA TYR A 71 -7.74 5.61 -5.40
C TYR A 71 -6.88 4.35 -5.38
N VAL A 72 -5.60 4.53 -5.71
CA VAL A 72 -4.62 3.45 -5.74
C VAL A 72 -3.49 3.78 -4.79
N GLN A 73 -3.06 2.78 -4.03
CA GLN A 73 -1.88 2.83 -3.18
C GLN A 73 -0.92 1.71 -3.59
N VAL A 74 0.30 2.02 -4.02
CA VAL A 74 1.25 1.04 -4.59
C VAL A 74 2.52 0.93 -3.75
N GLU A 75 2.89 -0.28 -3.34
CA GLU A 75 4.21 -0.56 -2.76
C GLU A 75 5.28 -0.64 -3.85
N VAL A 76 6.34 0.16 -3.70
CA VAL A 76 7.46 0.23 -4.64
C VAL A 76 8.80 0.32 -3.91
N GLN A 77 9.88 0.03 -4.64
CA GLN A 77 11.22 0.35 -4.17
C GLN A 77 11.39 1.87 -3.99
N PRO A 78 12.13 2.36 -2.97
CA PRO A 78 12.40 3.78 -2.78
C PRO A 78 13.36 4.33 -3.85
N ASP A 79 12.87 4.47 -5.08
CA ASP A 79 13.58 5.01 -6.25
C ASP A 79 12.77 6.16 -6.86
N PRO A 80 13.32 7.39 -6.95
CA PRO A 80 12.62 8.53 -7.54
C PRO A 80 12.07 8.28 -8.94
N LYS A 81 12.77 7.45 -9.74
CA LYS A 81 12.35 7.13 -11.11
C LYS A 81 11.06 6.32 -11.14
N LEU A 82 10.77 5.56 -10.08
CA LEU A 82 9.51 4.81 -9.92
C LEU A 82 8.44 5.67 -9.24
N ILE A 83 8.83 6.42 -8.21
CA ILE A 83 7.91 7.19 -7.38
C ILE A 83 7.29 8.34 -8.16
N LYS A 84 8.11 9.14 -8.85
CA LYS A 84 7.64 10.37 -9.52
C LYS A 84 6.49 10.11 -10.51
N PRO A 85 6.58 9.15 -11.45
CA PRO A 85 5.47 8.86 -12.34
C PRO A 85 4.18 8.44 -11.63
N LEU A 86 4.27 7.69 -10.52
CA LEU A 86 3.10 7.29 -9.75
C LEU A 86 2.43 8.48 -9.07
N LEU A 87 3.23 9.39 -8.52
CA LEU A 87 2.73 10.63 -7.95
C LEU A 87 2.12 11.56 -9.01
N ASP A 88 2.54 11.47 -10.27
CA ASP A 88 2.01 12.26 -11.39
C ASP A 88 0.62 11.82 -11.85
N ILE A 89 0.23 10.57 -11.57
CA ILE A 89 -1.11 10.03 -11.82
C ILE A 89 -1.98 9.99 -10.55
N ASP A 90 -1.60 10.75 -9.52
CA ASP A 90 -2.24 10.81 -8.21
C ASP A 90 -2.35 9.45 -7.48
N ALA A 91 -1.48 8.50 -7.82
CA ALA A 91 -1.35 7.27 -7.05
C ALA A 91 -0.59 7.54 -5.75
N ARG A 92 -1.08 6.95 -4.65
CA ARG A 92 -0.37 6.95 -3.37
C ARG A 92 0.78 5.94 -3.45
N VAL A 93 1.94 6.32 -2.95
CA VAL A 93 3.15 5.51 -3.03
C VAL A 93 3.56 5.08 -1.64
N VAL A 94 3.70 3.76 -1.46
CA VAL A 94 4.13 3.14 -0.22
C VAL A 94 5.59 2.74 -0.36
N ILE A 95 6.42 3.22 0.56
CA ILE A 95 7.86 2.96 0.58
C ILE A 95 8.28 2.42 1.94
N GLU A 96 9.14 1.42 1.96
CA GLU A 96 9.71 0.92 3.22
C GLU A 96 10.66 1.96 3.83
N LEU A 97 10.44 2.27 5.11
CA LEU A 97 11.30 3.16 5.88
C LEU A 97 12.26 2.36 6.79
N PRO A 98 13.45 2.90 7.10
CA PRO A 98 14.01 4.15 6.57
C PRO A 98 14.51 3.99 5.12
N ALA A 99 14.15 4.94 4.25
CA ALA A 99 14.52 4.92 2.84
C ALA A 99 15.92 5.54 2.63
N LYS A 100 16.98 4.85 3.08
CA LYS A 100 18.37 5.37 3.18
C LYS A 100 18.93 6.07 1.92
N LYS A 101 18.41 5.77 0.73
CA LYS A 101 18.91 6.29 -0.56
C LYS A 101 17.93 7.27 -1.22
N LEU A 102 16.89 7.70 -0.51
CA LEU A 102 15.81 8.53 -1.03
C LEU A 102 15.64 9.75 -0.15
N ASP A 103 15.87 10.94 -0.72
CA ASP A 103 15.49 12.20 -0.07
C ASP A 103 14.00 12.47 -0.32
N LEU A 104 13.15 12.39 0.70
CA LEU A 104 11.72 12.62 0.56
C LEU A 104 11.36 14.09 0.32
N LYS A 105 12.26 15.02 0.63
CA LYS A 105 12.03 16.46 0.41
C LYS A 105 11.84 16.81 -1.07
N GLN A 106 12.37 15.98 -1.98
CA GLN A 106 12.17 16.15 -3.41
C GLN A 106 10.70 15.97 -3.86
N PHE A 107 9.82 15.49 -2.96
CA PHE A 107 8.39 15.28 -3.19
C PHE A 107 7.52 16.05 -2.18
N GLU A 108 8.03 17.14 -1.60
CA GLU A 108 7.31 17.88 -0.54
C GLU A 108 5.93 18.37 -1.01
N ASP A 109 5.80 18.75 -2.28
CA ASP A 109 4.56 19.16 -2.93
C ASP A 109 3.49 18.05 -2.95
N LYS A 110 3.92 16.79 -3.02
CA LYS A 110 3.06 15.60 -3.07
C LYS A 110 3.19 14.72 -1.83
N LYS A 111 3.72 15.25 -0.72
CA LYS A 111 3.97 14.50 0.53
C LYS A 111 2.76 13.73 1.07
N ARG A 112 1.54 14.23 0.83
CA ARG A 112 0.28 13.57 1.24
C ARG A 112 0.02 12.25 0.52
N LEU A 113 0.63 12.03 -0.62
CA LEU A 113 0.54 10.79 -1.39
C LEU A 113 1.59 9.77 -0.97
N ILE A 114 2.58 10.15 -0.14
CA ILE A 114 3.63 9.25 0.34
C ILE A 114 3.21 8.60 1.65
N VAL A 115 3.28 7.28 1.67
CA VAL A 115 2.95 6.42 2.81
C VAL A 115 4.21 5.68 3.25
N GLY A 116 4.62 5.86 4.51
CA GLY A 116 5.75 5.13 5.08
C GLY A 116 5.34 3.74 5.52
N LYS A 117 5.87 2.69 4.88
CA LYS A 117 5.74 1.32 5.35
C LYS A 117 6.78 1.07 6.44
N ILE A 118 6.32 0.57 7.59
CA ILE A 118 7.20 0.12 8.66
C ILE A 118 6.99 -1.36 8.92
N THR A 119 8.11 -2.05 9.11
CA THR A 119 8.19 -3.47 9.47
C THR A 119 8.62 -3.59 10.94
N PRO A 120 8.50 -4.77 11.58
CA PRO A 120 8.92 -4.96 12.98
C PRO A 120 10.38 -4.62 13.29
N ARG A 121 11.21 -4.44 12.26
CA ARG A 121 12.63 -4.08 12.37
C ARG A 121 12.87 -2.58 12.24
N PHE A 122 11.82 -1.78 12.02
CA PHE A 122 11.94 -0.35 11.81
C PHE A 122 12.54 0.35 13.03
N ARG A 123 13.61 1.12 12.79
CA ARG A 123 14.18 2.07 13.73
C ARG A 123 14.46 3.37 12.98
N GLY A 124 13.75 4.44 13.33
CA GLY A 124 13.88 5.74 12.66
C GLY A 124 12.76 6.71 12.98
N SER A 125 12.83 7.90 12.37
CA SER A 125 11.77 8.91 12.43
C SER A 125 10.69 8.69 11.36
N LEU A 126 9.49 9.21 11.62
CA LEU A 126 8.32 9.21 10.73
C LEU A 126 7.86 10.63 10.37
N ASP A 127 8.66 11.64 10.66
CA ASP A 127 8.31 13.06 10.45
C ASP A 127 8.16 13.39 8.95
N GLU A 128 8.82 12.61 8.10
CA GLU A 128 8.87 12.80 6.65
C GLU A 128 7.65 12.25 5.91
N VAL A 129 6.79 11.47 6.56
CA VAL A 129 5.60 10.86 5.94
C VAL A 129 4.33 11.26 6.66
N TYR A 130 3.25 11.49 5.92
CA TYR A 130 1.95 11.84 6.51
C TYR A 130 1.24 10.60 7.05
N ASP A 131 1.26 9.53 6.25
CA ASP A 131 0.57 8.27 6.50
C ASP A 131 1.56 7.14 6.74
N VAL A 132 1.14 6.14 7.52
CA VAL A 132 1.98 4.98 7.85
C VAL A 132 1.24 3.69 7.53
N TYR A 133 1.93 2.75 6.87
CA TYR A 133 1.48 1.37 6.66
C TYR A 133 2.23 0.42 7.58
N LEU A 134 1.52 -0.22 8.51
CA LEU A 134 2.03 -1.21 9.45
C LEU A 134 1.92 -2.62 8.86
N ASP A 135 3.06 -3.27 8.65
CA ASP A 135 3.12 -4.66 8.18
C ASP A 135 3.58 -5.59 9.32
N GLY A 136 2.63 -6.25 9.98
CA GLY A 136 2.91 -7.26 11.01
C GLY A 136 3.35 -6.73 12.40
N GLU A 137 3.02 -5.49 12.73
CA GLU A 137 3.45 -4.83 13.98
C GLU A 137 2.52 -5.07 15.19
N SER A 138 3.07 -4.89 16.39
CA SER A 138 2.38 -5.12 17.67
C SER A 138 1.38 -4.00 18.05
N PRO A 139 0.33 -4.29 18.84
CA PRO A 139 -0.66 -3.29 19.26
C PRO A 139 -0.07 -2.02 19.92
N SER A 140 1.06 -2.15 20.61
CA SER A 140 1.75 -1.03 21.26
C SER A 140 2.33 -0.03 20.25
N LYS A 141 2.83 -0.50 19.10
CA LYS A 141 3.35 0.38 18.04
C LYS A 141 2.23 1.16 17.36
N LEU A 142 1.10 0.52 17.13
CA LEU A 142 -0.10 1.18 16.63
C LEU A 142 -0.52 2.34 17.56
N GLN A 143 -0.60 2.09 18.87
CA GLN A 143 -0.94 3.14 19.84
C GLN A 143 0.07 4.30 19.85
N GLU A 144 1.38 4.01 19.75
CA GLU A 144 2.41 5.05 19.66
C GLU A 144 2.18 6.00 18.46
N LEU A 145 1.89 5.44 17.28
CA LEU A 145 1.67 6.21 16.05
C LEU A 145 0.42 7.08 16.11
N LEU A 146 -0.63 6.57 16.75
CA LEU A 146 -1.89 7.28 16.89
C LEU A 146 -1.74 8.46 17.88
N ARG A 147 -0.95 8.31 18.95
CA ARG A 147 -0.57 9.44 19.83
C ARG A 147 0.18 10.54 19.07
N LYS A 148 0.97 10.16 18.05
CA LYS A 148 1.64 11.08 17.13
C LYS A 148 0.70 11.67 16.05
N LYS A 149 -0.61 11.45 16.16
CA LYS A 149 -1.65 11.92 15.22
C LYS A 149 -1.42 11.49 13.76
N LYS A 150 -0.70 10.38 13.54
CA LYS A 150 -0.53 9.80 12.20
C LYS A 150 -1.76 8.98 11.83
N ARG A 151 -2.13 8.99 10.54
CA ARG A 151 -3.11 8.05 9.99
C ARG A 151 -2.40 6.75 9.67
N VAL A 152 -2.94 5.63 10.15
CA VAL A 152 -2.30 4.32 10.11
C VAL A 152 -3.14 3.31 9.34
N PHE A 153 -2.50 2.62 8.40
CA PHE A 153 -3.03 1.51 7.61
C PHE A 153 -2.42 0.22 8.18
N VAL A 154 -3.22 -0.77 8.55
CA VAL A 154 -2.70 -2.02 9.14
C VAL A 154 -2.92 -3.18 8.18
N ASN A 155 -1.87 -3.92 7.87
CA ASN A 155 -2.02 -5.20 7.20
C ASN A 155 -2.48 -6.24 8.21
N ARG A 156 -3.74 -6.69 8.13
CA ARG A 156 -4.17 -7.91 8.80
C ARG A 156 -4.10 -9.02 7.77
N ASP A 157 -2.91 -9.58 7.58
CA ASP A 157 -2.74 -10.88 6.92
C ASP A 157 -3.36 -11.93 7.85
N GLN A 158 -4.70 -12.01 7.87
CA GLN A 158 -5.38 -13.02 8.63
C GLN A 158 -5.20 -14.30 7.83
N ASN A 159 -4.47 -15.26 8.42
CA ASN A 159 -4.43 -16.70 8.12
C ASN A 159 -5.83 -17.36 8.07
N LYS A 160 -6.89 -16.63 7.74
CA LYS A 160 -8.25 -17.11 7.59
C LYS A 160 -8.41 -17.72 6.20
N LYS A 161 -9.16 -18.81 6.16
CA LYS A 161 -9.47 -19.65 4.99
C LYS A 161 -10.20 -18.90 3.84
N SER A 162 -10.31 -17.57 3.88
CA SER A 162 -11.05 -16.75 2.91
C SER A 162 -10.17 -16.30 1.74
N ASP A 163 -10.71 -16.33 0.52
CA ASP A 163 -10.03 -15.96 -0.73
C ASP A 163 -9.76 -14.44 -0.90
N LYS A 164 -9.83 -13.66 0.17
CA LYS A 164 -9.70 -12.20 0.15
C LYS A 164 -8.71 -11.74 1.21
N VAL A 165 -7.66 -11.05 0.77
CA VAL A 165 -6.73 -10.33 1.66
C VAL A 165 -7.20 -8.90 1.77
N PHE A 166 -7.43 -8.44 3.00
CA PHE A 166 -7.82 -7.07 3.31
C PHE A 166 -6.77 -6.47 4.25
N GLY A 167 -6.24 -5.30 3.89
CA GLY A 167 -5.71 -4.37 4.89
C GLY A 167 -6.87 -3.73 5.64
N ARG A 168 -6.67 -3.36 6.91
CA ARG A 168 -7.65 -2.67 7.74
C ARG A 168 -7.04 -1.35 8.20
N ILE A 169 -7.61 -0.23 7.81
CA ILE A 169 -7.34 1.10 8.37
C ILE A 169 -8.13 1.18 9.65
N GLY A 170 -7.59 1.65 10.76
CA GLY A 170 -8.40 1.86 11.95
C GLY A 170 -7.73 2.71 13.02
N PRO A 171 -8.49 3.44 13.85
CA PRO A 171 -8.02 3.83 15.19
C PRO A 171 -7.70 2.56 16.00
N PRO A 172 -6.93 2.67 17.11
CA PRO A 172 -6.44 1.49 17.80
C PRO A 172 -7.64 0.67 18.28
N GLU A 173 -7.56 -0.66 18.18
CA GLU A 173 -8.45 -1.49 18.99
C GLU A 173 -8.10 -1.18 20.46
N LEU A 174 -9.08 -0.64 21.17
CA LEU A 174 -9.03 -0.37 22.62
C LEU A 174 -8.89 -1.68 23.39
#